data_AF-A0A7V5YZZ7-F1
#
_entry.id   AF-A0A7V5YZZ7-F1
#
_cell.length_a   1.000
_cell.length_b   1.000
_cell.length_c   1.000
_cell.angle_alpha   90.00
_cell.angle_beta   90.00
_cell.angle_gamma   90.00
#
_symmetry.space_group_name_H-M   'P 1'
#
loop_
_entity.id
_entity.type
_entity.pdbx_description
1 polymer ?
#
loop_
_entity_poly.entity_id
_entity_poly.type
_entity_poly.pdbx_seq_one_letter_code
_entity_poly.pdbx_strand_id
1 'polypeptide(L)'
;ALRYVADPCHAPVPADGLLDPAYLARRRARIDPSQAAPGYEPGVPSSAGQGLPGAHADTVYLTVVDEHRNAVSFINSLYEGFGSGLVVPGTGIALQNRGALFTLDPAHPNCIAPGKRPYHTIIPALLFRGEQLVLSFGVMGGFMQPQGQVQVLCNLLDWGMDVQQALDAPRFRWIEGNQVAYEAGLAHMTRLALEKRGHAITTNAAPTTMGGGQIIRIDPETGVLQGGSDPRKDGCAVGF
;
A
#
# COMPACT_ATOMS: atom_id res chain seq x y z
N ALA A 1 -9.36 -2.89 -5.93
CA ALA A 1 -8.37 -2.30 -6.86
C ALA A 1 -8.34 -3.04 -8.19
N LEU A 2 -7.97 -4.32 -8.20
CA LEU A 2 -7.67 -5.09 -9.41
C LEU A 2 -8.79 -5.25 -10.45
N ARG A 3 -10.06 -5.02 -10.09
CA ARG A 3 -11.19 -5.09 -11.02
C ARG A 3 -11.43 -3.82 -11.83
N TYR A 4 -11.36 -2.67 -11.17
CA TYR A 4 -11.89 -1.40 -11.69
C TYR A 4 -10.81 -0.36 -11.96
N VAL A 5 -9.64 -0.48 -11.33
CA VAL A 5 -8.53 0.47 -11.49
C VAL A 5 -7.69 0.06 -12.70
N ALA A 6 -7.59 0.96 -13.67
CA ALA A 6 -6.81 0.79 -14.90
C ALA A 6 -6.37 2.18 -15.43
N ASP A 7 -5.74 2.22 -16.60
CA ASP A 7 -5.40 3.48 -17.27
C ASP A 7 -6.67 4.25 -17.70
N PRO A 8 -6.95 5.43 -17.13
CA PRO A 8 -8.15 6.20 -17.46
C PRO A 8 -8.16 6.73 -18.89
N CYS A 9 -7.01 6.77 -19.58
CA CYS A 9 -6.94 7.13 -21.00
C CYS A 9 -7.46 6.00 -21.92
N HIS A 10 -7.60 4.78 -21.39
CA HIS A 10 -7.95 3.59 -22.17
C HIS A 10 -9.22 2.86 -21.69
N ALA A 11 -9.62 3.07 -20.44
CA ALA A 11 -10.83 2.47 -19.88
C ALA A 11 -11.48 3.41 -18.84
N PRO A 12 -12.82 3.45 -18.75
CA PRO A 12 -13.48 4.22 -17.71
C PRO A 12 -13.18 3.63 -16.33
N VAL A 13 -12.66 4.45 -15.43
CA VAL A 13 -12.44 4.11 -14.01
C VAL A 13 -13.54 4.79 -13.20
N PRO A 14 -14.46 4.03 -12.56
CA PRO A 14 -15.60 4.61 -11.84
C PRO A 14 -15.18 5.14 -10.45
N ALA A 15 -14.22 6.05 -10.39
CA ALA A 15 -13.64 6.55 -9.15
C ALA A 15 -14.71 7.14 -8.21
N ASP A 16 -15.57 8.03 -8.73
CA ASP A 16 -16.65 8.65 -7.96
C ASP A 16 -17.61 7.62 -7.37
N GLY A 17 -18.00 6.60 -8.15
CA GLY A 17 -18.87 5.52 -7.68
C GLY A 17 -18.21 4.60 -6.65
N LEU A 18 -16.88 4.43 -6.70
CA LEU A 18 -16.12 3.66 -5.71
C LEU A 18 -15.95 4.43 -4.39
N LEU A 19 -16.00 5.77 -4.44
CA LEU A 19 -15.87 6.67 -3.30
C LEU A 19 -17.22 7.22 -2.79
N ASP A 20 -18.32 6.87 -3.47
CA ASP A 20 -19.67 7.27 -3.09
C ASP A 20 -20.02 6.78 -1.66
N PRO A 21 -20.48 7.68 -0.75
CA PRO A 21 -20.80 7.30 0.62
C PRO A 21 -21.84 6.17 0.73
N ALA A 22 -22.84 6.12 -0.16
CA ALA A 22 -23.86 5.07 -0.13
C ALA A 22 -23.27 3.72 -0.59
N TYR A 23 -22.38 3.72 -1.58
CA TYR A 23 -21.61 2.53 -1.96
C TYR A 23 -20.74 2.02 -0.81
N LEU A 24 -19.98 2.90 -0.17
CA LEU A 24 -19.13 2.56 0.98
C LEU A 24 -19.96 2.00 2.15
N ALA A 25 -21.13 2.58 2.44
CA ALA A 25 -22.05 2.07 3.45
C ALA A 25 -22.54 0.64 3.11
N ARG A 26 -22.91 0.37 1.85
CA ARG A 26 -23.29 -0.98 1.40
C ARG A 26 -22.13 -1.98 1.52
N ARG A 27 -20.90 -1.56 1.23
CA ARG A 27 -19.70 -2.40 1.42
C ARG A 27 -19.44 -2.67 2.90
N ARG A 28 -19.55 -1.65 3.76
CA ARG A 28 -19.41 -1.77 5.23
C ARG A 28 -20.44 -2.72 5.84
N ALA A 29 -21.68 -2.68 5.36
CA ALA A 29 -22.76 -3.56 5.86
C ALA A 29 -22.48 -5.06 5.62
N ARG A 30 -21.52 -5.42 4.74
CA ARG A 30 -21.09 -6.80 4.53
C ARG A 30 -20.05 -7.28 5.56
N ILE A 31 -19.56 -6.40 6.43
CA ILE A 31 -18.59 -6.74 7.46
C ILE A 31 -19.36 -7.26 8.68
N ASP A 32 -19.21 -8.54 9.00
CA ASP A 32 -19.69 -9.13 10.24
C ASP A 32 -18.56 -9.10 11.29
N PRO A 33 -18.70 -8.35 12.40
CA PRO A 33 -17.68 -8.28 13.46
C PRO A 33 -17.39 -9.63 14.14
N SER A 34 -18.29 -10.60 14.00
CA SER A 34 -18.21 -11.92 14.62
C SER A 34 -17.72 -13.02 13.67
N GLN A 35 -17.67 -12.77 12.36
CA GLN A 35 -17.31 -13.79 11.38
C GLN A 35 -16.63 -13.21 10.13
N ALA A 36 -15.50 -13.80 9.75
CA ALA A 36 -14.85 -13.54 8.47
C ALA A 36 -15.73 -14.06 7.34
N ALA A 37 -16.00 -13.20 6.35
CA ALA A 37 -16.74 -13.60 5.16
C ALA A 37 -16.00 -14.74 4.43
N PRO A 38 -16.70 -15.73 3.83
CA PRO A 38 -16.05 -16.80 3.05
C PRO A 38 -15.34 -16.26 1.80
N GLY A 39 -15.70 -15.04 1.39
CA GLY A 39 -15.06 -14.27 0.34
C GLY A 39 -15.80 -12.96 0.14
N TYR A 40 -15.07 -11.93 -0.29
CA TYR A 40 -15.70 -10.74 -0.83
C TYR A 40 -15.63 -10.83 -2.34
N GLU A 41 -16.76 -11.15 -2.98
CA GLU A 41 -16.90 -10.94 -4.41
C GLU A 41 -16.43 -9.50 -4.74
N PRO A 42 -15.38 -9.34 -5.57
CA PRO A 42 -15.25 -8.15 -6.39
C PRO A 42 -16.49 -8.10 -7.31
N GLY A 43 -16.66 -7.09 -8.16
CA GLY A 43 -17.25 -7.48 -9.45
C GLY A 43 -16.25 -8.50 -10.04
N VAL A 44 -16.46 -9.80 -9.95
CA VAL A 44 -15.43 -10.87 -10.10
C VAL A 44 -14.90 -11.01 -11.56
N PRO A 45 -13.86 -11.82 -11.88
CA PRO A 45 -12.92 -12.57 -11.00
C PRO A 45 -11.41 -12.61 -11.35
N SER A 46 -10.66 -13.06 -10.32
CA SER A 46 -9.42 -13.86 -10.23
C SER A 46 -8.46 -13.98 -11.43
N SER A 47 -7.31 -13.30 -11.32
CA SER A 47 -5.95 -13.77 -11.74
C SER A 47 -4.98 -12.58 -11.75
N ALA A 48 -4.92 -11.80 -10.67
CA ALA A 48 -3.82 -10.86 -10.53
C ALA A 48 -2.62 -11.63 -9.98
N GLY A 49 -1.67 -11.89 -10.89
CA GLY A 49 -0.44 -12.66 -10.74
C GLY A 49 0.00 -12.94 -9.30
N GLN A 50 0.06 -14.22 -8.96
CA GLN A 50 1.12 -14.67 -8.07
C GLN A 50 2.42 -14.22 -8.73
N GLY A 51 3.08 -13.20 -8.17
CA GLY A 51 4.44 -12.85 -8.57
C GLY A 51 5.32 -14.10 -8.51
N LEU A 52 6.44 -14.08 -9.22
CA LEU A 52 7.37 -15.21 -9.22
C LEU A 52 7.67 -15.65 -7.77
N PRO A 53 7.74 -16.95 -7.46
CA PRO A 53 8.15 -17.42 -6.14
C PRO A 53 9.49 -16.78 -5.75
N GLY A 54 9.50 -15.96 -4.69
CA GLY A 54 10.69 -15.21 -4.25
C GLY A 54 10.82 -13.78 -4.79
N ALA A 55 9.88 -13.29 -5.61
CA ALA A 55 9.84 -11.90 -6.04
C ALA A 55 9.41 -10.99 -4.87
N HIS A 56 10.38 -10.29 -4.28
CA HIS A 56 10.11 -9.18 -3.40
C HIS A 56 9.80 -7.93 -4.24
N ALA A 57 8.67 -7.28 -3.96
CA ALA A 57 8.38 -5.98 -4.54
C ALA A 57 9.49 -5.00 -4.12
N ASP A 58 10.21 -4.48 -5.11
CA ASP A 58 11.31 -3.55 -4.88
C ASP A 58 10.84 -2.16 -5.29
N THR A 59 10.73 -1.29 -4.29
CA THR A 59 10.10 0.01 -4.40
C THR A 59 10.78 0.90 -3.39
N VAL A 60 11.33 2.01 -3.84
CA VAL A 60 11.83 3.05 -2.95
C VAL A 60 10.76 4.10 -2.75
N TYR A 61 10.58 4.51 -1.50
CA TYR A 61 9.74 5.63 -1.12
C TYR A 61 10.60 6.64 -0.38
N LEU A 62 10.43 7.92 -0.70
CA LEU A 62 11.08 9.02 0.01
C LEU A 62 10.10 10.18 0.14
N THR A 63 10.33 10.99 1.16
CA THR A 63 9.59 12.22 1.35
C THR A 63 10.51 13.34 1.81
N VAL A 64 10.24 14.55 1.35
CA VAL A 64 10.96 15.77 1.74
C VAL A 64 9.95 16.87 2.00
N VAL A 65 10.20 17.68 3.02
CA VAL A 65 9.48 18.94 3.27
C VAL A 65 10.52 20.02 3.54
N ASP A 66 10.45 21.14 2.81
CA ASP A 66 11.38 22.26 2.96
C ASP A 66 10.86 23.34 3.93
N GLU A 67 11.65 24.41 4.10
CA GLU A 67 11.30 25.57 4.95
C GLU A 67 10.04 26.32 4.48
N HIS A 68 9.76 26.29 3.18
CA HIS A 68 8.58 26.90 2.56
C HIS A 68 7.35 25.99 2.57
N ARG A 69 7.47 24.80 3.18
CA ARG A 69 6.43 23.76 3.23
C ARG A 69 6.09 23.17 1.88
N ASN A 70 6.97 23.29 0.90
CA ASN A 70 6.90 22.46 -0.29
C ASN A 70 7.16 21.02 0.14
N ALA A 71 6.27 20.11 -0.26
CA ALA A 71 6.39 18.71 0.07
C ALA A 71 6.45 17.85 -1.18
N VAL A 72 7.30 16.84 -1.12
CA VAL A 72 7.42 15.82 -2.15
C VAL A 72 7.16 14.47 -1.49
N SER A 73 6.09 13.80 -1.91
CA SER A 73 5.88 12.37 -1.67
C SER A 73 6.26 11.63 -2.95
N PHE A 74 7.40 10.94 -2.95
CA PHE A 74 7.96 10.33 -4.15
C PHE A 74 8.14 8.83 -3.98
N ILE A 75 7.70 8.09 -4.99
CA ILE A 75 7.79 6.64 -5.02
C ILE A 75 8.26 6.18 -6.39
N ASN A 76 9.24 5.29 -6.43
CA ASN A 76 9.78 4.73 -7.67
C ASN A 76 10.06 3.24 -7.53
N SER A 77 9.90 2.49 -8.62
CA SER A 77 9.99 1.02 -8.57
C SER A 77 10.10 0.42 -9.96
N LEU A 78 10.95 -0.61 -10.08
CA LEU A 78 11.04 -1.50 -11.25
C LEU A 78 9.93 -2.57 -11.29
N TYR A 79 8.99 -2.52 -10.35
CA TYR A 79 7.98 -3.52 -9.96
C TYR A 79 8.54 -4.62 -9.05
N GLU A 80 9.23 -5.60 -9.58
CA GLU A 80 9.84 -6.70 -8.82
C GLU A 80 11.35 -6.54 -8.83
N GLY A 81 12.04 -6.52 -7.68
CA GLY A 81 13.51 -6.52 -7.62
C GLY A 81 14.23 -5.67 -8.68
N PHE A 82 15.14 -6.32 -9.40
CA PHE A 82 15.88 -5.79 -10.55
C PHE A 82 15.05 -5.64 -11.85
N GLY A 83 13.72 -5.56 -11.73
CA GLY A 83 12.77 -5.49 -12.83
C GLY A 83 12.75 -6.75 -13.68
N SER A 84 12.95 -6.59 -14.97
CA SER A 84 12.97 -7.68 -15.96
C SER A 84 14.23 -8.53 -15.91
N GLY A 85 15.25 -8.14 -15.14
CA GLY A 85 16.59 -8.72 -15.20
C GLY A 85 17.41 -8.24 -16.40
N LEU A 86 16.84 -7.41 -17.28
CA LEU A 86 17.55 -6.82 -18.41
C LEU A 86 18.21 -5.50 -17.98
N VAL A 87 19.48 -5.33 -18.36
CA VAL A 87 20.25 -4.10 -18.17
C VAL A 87 20.73 -3.63 -19.53
N VAL A 88 20.52 -2.35 -19.86
CA VAL A 88 20.97 -1.79 -21.14
C VAL A 88 22.50 -1.82 -21.20
N PRO A 89 23.11 -2.49 -22.20
CA PRO A 89 24.56 -2.70 -22.24
C PRO A 89 25.36 -1.40 -22.11
N GLY A 90 26.37 -1.40 -21.22
CA GLY A 90 27.26 -0.26 -21.01
C GLY A 90 26.69 0.91 -20.21
N THR A 91 25.42 0.86 -19.76
CA THR A 91 24.76 2.00 -19.09
C THR A 91 24.42 1.76 -17.62
N GLY A 92 24.28 0.51 -17.19
CA GLY A 92 23.77 0.17 -15.85
C GLY A 92 22.26 0.41 -15.66
N ILE A 93 21.51 0.77 -16.71
CA ILE A 93 20.08 1.02 -16.63
C ILE A 93 19.32 -0.32 -16.64
N ALA A 94 18.81 -0.73 -15.47
CA ALA A 94 17.92 -1.88 -15.33
C ALA A 94 16.50 -1.55 -15.81
N LEU A 95 15.90 -2.43 -16.60
CA LEU A 95 14.58 -2.24 -17.19
C LEU A 95 13.48 -2.85 -16.30
N GLN A 96 12.45 -2.07 -15.99
CA GLN A 96 11.30 -2.53 -15.21
C GLN A 96 10.55 -3.70 -15.86
N ASN A 97 9.88 -4.53 -15.06
CA ASN A 97 8.94 -5.57 -15.53
C ASN A 97 7.47 -5.21 -15.24
N ARG A 98 7.16 -3.92 -15.10
CA ARG A 98 5.83 -3.41 -14.73
C ARG A 98 4.68 -3.89 -15.61
N GLY A 99 4.96 -4.23 -16.88
CA GLY A 99 3.97 -4.82 -17.79
C GLY A 99 3.32 -6.11 -17.27
N ALA A 100 3.96 -6.81 -16.32
CA ALA A 100 3.39 -7.98 -15.65
C ALA A 100 2.10 -7.70 -14.87
N LEU A 101 1.77 -6.43 -14.60
CA LEU A 101 0.50 -6.04 -13.97
C LEU A 101 -0.66 -5.94 -14.96
N PHE A 102 -0.46 -6.13 -16.27
CA PHE A 102 -1.57 -6.28 -17.21
C PHE A 102 -2.24 -7.65 -17.04
N THR A 103 -3.53 -7.71 -17.41
CA THR A 103 -4.19 -8.99 -17.71
C THR A 103 -4.27 -9.21 -19.23
N LEU A 104 -4.45 -10.46 -19.63
CA LEU A 104 -4.71 -10.86 -21.01
C LEU A 104 -6.20 -11.10 -21.29
N ASP A 105 -7.07 -10.96 -20.28
CA ASP A 105 -8.53 -11.03 -20.45
C ASP A 105 -9.03 -9.79 -21.24
N PRO A 106 -9.52 -9.97 -22.48
CA PRO A 106 -9.98 -8.87 -23.31
C PRO A 106 -11.16 -8.08 -22.71
N ALA A 107 -11.94 -8.70 -21.82
CA ALA A 107 -13.08 -8.04 -21.17
C ALA A 107 -12.68 -7.18 -19.97
N HIS A 108 -11.42 -7.23 -19.55
CA HIS A 108 -10.95 -6.55 -18.36
C HIS A 108 -10.43 -5.12 -18.67
N PRO A 109 -10.76 -4.08 -17.88
CA PRO A 109 -10.31 -2.71 -18.14
C PRO A 109 -8.79 -2.56 -18.10
N ASN A 110 -8.07 -3.47 -17.43
CA ASN A 110 -6.61 -3.56 -17.39
C ASN A 110 -6.02 -4.59 -18.39
N CYS A 111 -6.76 -4.95 -19.46
CA CYS A 111 -6.20 -5.73 -20.57
C CYS A 111 -5.04 -4.97 -21.21
N ILE A 112 -3.97 -5.69 -21.60
CA ILE A 112 -2.82 -5.12 -22.32
C ILE A 112 -3.24 -4.44 -23.64
N ALA A 113 -2.65 -3.27 -23.92
CA ALA A 113 -2.84 -2.55 -25.19
C ALA A 113 -1.63 -1.62 -25.50
N PRO A 114 -1.36 -1.28 -26.77
CA PRO A 114 -0.31 -0.33 -27.14
C PRO A 114 -0.53 1.05 -26.51
N GLY A 115 0.54 1.67 -25.99
CA GLY A 115 0.47 3.01 -25.37
C GLY A 115 -0.27 3.08 -24.03
N LYS A 116 -0.85 1.97 -23.56
CA LYS A 116 -1.54 1.87 -22.28
C LYS A 116 -0.57 1.66 -21.13
N ARG A 117 -0.90 2.23 -19.97
CA ARG A 117 -0.19 1.98 -18.72
C ARG A 117 -0.88 0.86 -17.94
N PRO A 118 -0.13 -0.10 -17.36
CA PRO A 118 -0.75 -1.11 -16.51
C PRO A 118 -1.25 -0.50 -15.20
N TYR A 119 -2.18 -1.19 -14.54
CA TYR A 119 -2.44 -0.97 -13.12
C TYR A 119 -1.12 -0.80 -12.36
N HIS A 120 -1.03 0.23 -11.53
CA HIS A 120 0.19 0.53 -10.77
C HIS A 120 -0.01 0.23 -9.29
N THR A 121 0.98 -0.44 -8.70
CA THR A 121 1.01 -0.67 -7.25
C THR A 121 1.56 0.53 -6.47
N ILE A 122 2.34 1.40 -7.12
CA ILE A 122 2.98 2.55 -6.45
C ILE A 122 1.94 3.63 -6.14
N ILE A 123 1.90 4.09 -4.90
CA ILE A 123 0.97 5.12 -4.44
C ILE A 123 1.68 6.08 -3.47
N PRO A 124 2.17 7.26 -3.91
CA PRO A 124 2.62 8.30 -3.00
C PRO A 124 1.40 8.97 -2.33
N ALA A 125 1.55 9.49 -1.11
CA ALA A 125 0.44 10.08 -0.37
C ALA A 125 0.82 11.38 0.35
N LEU A 126 -0.12 12.32 0.30
CA LEU A 126 -0.14 13.55 1.08
C LEU A 126 -1.47 13.60 1.84
N LEU A 127 -1.47 14.07 3.08
CA LEU A 127 -2.67 14.32 3.87
C LEU A 127 -2.83 15.82 4.10
N PHE A 128 -4.02 16.31 3.81
CA PHE A 128 -4.43 17.68 4.04
C PHE A 128 -5.53 17.76 5.09
N ARG A 129 -5.50 18.81 5.92
CA ARG A 129 -6.62 19.26 6.76
C ARG A 129 -7.16 20.55 6.14
N GLY A 130 -8.28 20.46 5.43
CA GLY A 130 -8.72 21.55 4.56
C GLY A 130 -7.67 21.78 3.47
N GLU A 131 -7.16 23.00 3.36
CA GLU A 131 -6.10 23.35 2.40
C GLU A 131 -4.68 23.22 3.00
N GLN A 132 -4.56 22.93 4.30
CA GLN A 132 -3.26 22.83 4.99
C GLN A 132 -2.68 21.43 4.87
N LEU A 133 -1.48 21.31 4.30
CA LEU A 133 -0.72 20.06 4.32
C LEU A 133 -0.28 19.72 5.75
N VAL A 134 -0.55 18.50 6.21
CA VAL A 134 -0.19 18.03 7.56
C VAL A 134 0.67 16.77 7.56
N LEU A 135 0.69 16.01 6.46
CA LEU A 135 1.48 14.77 6.36
C LEU A 135 1.97 14.54 4.93
N SER A 136 3.24 14.19 4.78
CA SER A 136 3.78 13.57 3.57
C SER A 136 4.32 12.19 3.93
N PHE A 137 3.75 11.14 3.34
CA PHE A 137 4.01 9.78 3.78
C PHE A 137 3.75 8.73 2.71
N GLY A 138 4.29 7.54 2.95
CA GLY A 138 4.08 6.38 2.10
C GLY A 138 4.62 5.14 2.78
N VAL A 139 4.08 3.99 2.39
CA VAL A 139 4.55 2.67 2.79
C VAL A 139 4.76 1.88 1.51
N MET A 140 6.01 1.48 1.23
CA MET A 140 6.38 0.68 0.06
C MET A 140 5.94 -0.79 0.21
N GLY A 141 6.02 -1.60 -0.85
CA GLY A 141 5.80 -3.06 -0.77
C GLY A 141 4.68 -3.63 -1.65
N GLY A 142 4.54 -3.15 -2.89
CA GLY A 142 3.58 -3.73 -3.85
C GLY A 142 2.12 -3.66 -3.38
N PHE A 143 1.45 -4.81 -3.22
CA PHE A 143 0.08 -4.86 -2.72
C PHE A 143 -0.07 -4.56 -1.22
N MET A 144 1.05 -4.46 -0.48
CA MET A 144 1.04 -3.99 0.90
C MET A 144 0.80 -2.48 0.99
N GLN A 145 1.15 -1.70 -0.05
CA GLN A 145 1.13 -0.23 0.01
C GLN A 145 -0.21 0.36 0.52
N PRO A 146 -1.38 0.04 -0.07
CA PRO A 146 -2.64 0.59 0.42
C PRO A 146 -2.99 0.10 1.83
N GLN A 147 -2.61 -1.14 2.17
CA GLN A 147 -2.88 -1.72 3.49
C GLN A 147 -2.04 -1.05 4.56
N GLY A 148 -0.75 -0.84 4.29
CA GLY A 148 0.19 -0.18 5.19
C GLY A 148 -0.13 1.30 5.37
N GLN A 149 -0.48 2.02 4.30
CA GLN A 149 -0.87 3.43 4.40
C GLN A 149 -2.12 3.62 5.26
N VAL A 150 -3.14 2.78 5.11
CA VAL A 150 -4.33 2.84 5.97
C VAL A 150 -3.97 2.55 7.43
N GLN A 151 -3.14 1.54 7.69
CA GLN A 151 -2.67 1.25 9.06
C GLN A 151 -1.91 2.43 9.68
N VAL A 152 -0.99 3.05 8.94
CA VAL A 152 -0.26 4.25 9.40
C VAL A 152 -1.22 5.41 9.68
N LEU A 153 -2.22 5.64 8.81
CA LEU A 153 -3.21 6.68 9.05
C LEU A 153 -4.06 6.40 10.30
N CYS A 154 -4.52 5.16 10.51
CA CYS A 154 -5.23 4.79 11.75
C CYS A 154 -4.35 4.98 12.99
N ASN A 155 -3.06 4.61 12.93
CA ASN A 155 -2.09 4.86 14.00
C ASN A 155 -1.99 6.33 14.37
N LEU A 156 -1.85 7.21 13.39
CA LEU A 156 -1.70 8.64 13.61
C LEU A 156 -3.01 9.32 14.03
N LEU A 157 -4.13 8.98 13.37
CA LEU A 157 -5.39 9.72 13.47
C LEU A 157 -6.35 9.13 14.50
N ASP A 158 -6.49 7.80 14.56
CA ASP A 158 -7.44 7.13 15.44
C ASP A 158 -6.82 6.78 16.80
N TRP A 159 -5.52 6.41 16.82
CA TRP A 159 -4.80 6.03 18.05
C TRP A 159 -3.85 7.11 18.57
N GLY A 160 -3.73 8.24 17.88
CA GLY A 160 -2.96 9.41 18.35
C GLY A 160 -1.45 9.15 18.50
N MET A 161 -0.91 8.17 17.79
CA MET A 161 0.52 7.84 17.84
C MET A 161 1.36 8.96 17.23
N ASP A 162 2.62 9.07 17.67
CA ASP A 162 3.61 9.88 16.96
C ASP A 162 4.06 9.20 15.65
N VAL A 163 4.86 9.92 14.84
CA VAL A 163 5.29 9.46 13.51
C VAL A 163 6.14 8.19 13.55
N GLN A 164 6.97 8.00 14.59
CA GLN A 164 7.82 6.82 14.70
C GLN A 164 7.02 5.65 15.27
N GLN A 165 6.22 5.88 16.31
CA GLN A 165 5.29 4.89 16.86
C GLN A 165 4.36 4.33 15.78
N ALA A 166 3.84 5.18 14.91
CA ALA A 166 2.97 4.76 13.81
C ALA A 166 3.67 3.86 12.78
N LEU A 167 4.99 4.02 12.60
CA LEU A 167 5.79 3.15 11.73
C LEU A 167 6.20 1.86 12.44
N ASP A 168 6.56 1.94 13.72
CA ASP A 168 7.03 0.83 14.53
C ASP A 168 5.91 -0.18 14.83
N ALA A 169 4.66 0.32 14.92
CA ALA A 169 3.49 -0.50 15.20
C ALA A 169 3.45 -1.77 14.31
N PRO A 170 3.19 -2.96 14.90
CA PRO A 170 3.07 -4.20 14.13
C PRO A 170 1.99 -4.10 13.07
N ARG A 171 2.31 -4.56 11.86
CA ARG A 171 1.39 -4.55 10.72
C ARG A 171 0.77 -5.91 10.46
N PHE A 172 -0.34 -5.86 9.76
CA PHE A 172 -0.95 -7.01 9.12
C PHE A 172 -1.10 -6.79 7.63
N ARG A 173 -1.23 -7.90 6.91
CA ARG A 173 -1.41 -7.93 5.48
C ARG A 173 -2.41 -9.03 5.13
N TRP A 174 -3.53 -8.63 4.54
CA TRP A 174 -4.41 -9.55 3.84
C TRP A 174 -3.69 -10.06 2.58
N ILE A 175 -3.73 -11.39 2.39
CA ILE A 175 -3.10 -12.07 1.26
C ILE A 175 -4.18 -12.43 0.22
N GLU A 176 -5.06 -13.35 0.60
CA GLU A 176 -6.19 -13.80 -0.22
C GLU A 176 -7.24 -14.47 0.66
N GLY A 177 -8.51 -14.50 0.22
CA GLY A 177 -9.59 -15.12 0.99
C GLY A 177 -9.62 -14.64 2.44
N ASN A 178 -9.44 -15.56 3.38
CA ASN A 178 -9.34 -15.28 4.81
C ASN A 178 -7.91 -15.32 5.37
N GLN A 179 -6.90 -15.48 4.52
CA GLN A 179 -5.49 -15.50 4.91
C GLN A 179 -4.99 -14.10 5.23
N VAL A 180 -4.47 -13.94 6.44
CA VAL A 180 -3.88 -12.69 6.91
C VAL A 180 -2.55 -12.98 7.56
N ALA A 181 -1.50 -12.38 7.02
CA ALA A 181 -0.18 -12.35 7.63
C ALA A 181 -0.13 -11.27 8.71
N TYR A 182 0.49 -11.57 9.84
CA TYR A 182 0.77 -10.62 10.92
C TYR A 182 2.25 -10.64 11.29
N GLU A 183 2.76 -9.47 11.63
CA GLU A 183 4.07 -9.36 12.26
C GLU A 183 4.11 -9.94 13.66
N ALA A 184 5.33 -10.18 14.15
CA ALA A 184 5.55 -10.50 15.55
C ALA A 184 4.96 -9.40 16.46
N GLY A 185 4.44 -9.79 17.62
CA GLY A 185 3.81 -8.86 18.57
C GLY A 185 2.29 -8.94 18.62
N LEU A 186 1.64 -9.72 17.74
CA LEU A 186 0.21 -10.01 17.89
C LEU A 186 -0.04 -10.82 19.18
N ALA A 187 -0.79 -10.25 20.11
CA ALA A 187 -1.14 -10.92 21.36
C ALA A 187 -1.85 -12.27 21.10
N HIS A 188 -1.46 -13.31 21.84
CA HIS A 188 -1.97 -14.67 21.64
C HIS A 188 -3.51 -14.75 21.68
N MET A 189 -4.13 -14.04 22.62
CA MET A 189 -5.59 -14.00 22.75
C MET A 189 -6.26 -13.31 21.56
N THR A 190 -5.63 -12.27 20.98
CA THR A 190 -6.13 -11.61 19.78
C THR A 190 -6.06 -12.55 18.58
N ARG A 191 -4.95 -13.28 18.41
CA ARG A 191 -4.81 -14.31 17.35
C ARG A 191 -5.93 -15.35 17.45
N LEU A 192 -6.13 -15.95 18.64
CA LEU A 192 -7.19 -16.94 18.84
C LEU A 192 -8.59 -16.37 18.56
N ALA A 193 -8.85 -15.13 18.98
CA ALA A 193 -10.13 -14.48 18.70
C ALA A 193 -10.35 -14.26 17.20
N LEU A 194 -9.31 -13.91 16.42
CA LEU A 194 -9.40 -13.78 14.97
C LEU A 194 -9.59 -15.14 14.29
N GLU A 195 -8.85 -16.16 14.72
CA GLU A 195 -9.00 -17.53 14.21
C GLU A 195 -10.41 -18.08 14.47
N LYS A 196 -10.97 -17.83 15.66
CA LYS A 196 -12.36 -18.20 16.00
C LYS A 196 -13.39 -17.51 15.11
N ARG A 197 -13.10 -16.30 14.63
CA ARG A 197 -13.95 -15.59 13.64
C ARG A 197 -13.76 -16.14 12.22
N GLY A 198 -12.79 -17.03 11.97
CA GLY A 198 -12.58 -17.66 10.66
C GLY A 198 -11.42 -17.07 9.85
N HIS A 199 -10.56 -16.25 10.46
CA HIS A 199 -9.33 -15.79 9.81
C HIS A 199 -8.23 -16.86 9.86
N ALA A 200 -7.56 -17.09 8.74
CA ALA A 200 -6.37 -17.94 8.66
C ALA A 200 -5.14 -17.07 8.93
N ILE A 201 -4.73 -16.98 10.20
CA ILE A 201 -3.61 -16.14 10.63
C ILE A 201 -2.29 -16.86 10.40
N THR A 202 -1.37 -16.22 9.68
CA THR A 202 0.03 -16.65 9.60
C THR A 202 0.89 -15.67 10.39
N THR A 203 1.47 -16.16 11.48
CA THR A 203 2.49 -15.43 12.24
C THR A 203 3.88 -15.73 11.67
N ASN A 204 4.82 -14.80 11.79
CA ASN A 204 6.19 -14.87 11.23
C ASN A 204 6.29 -14.49 9.75
N ALA A 205 5.41 -13.63 9.27
CA ALA A 205 5.66 -12.98 7.99
C ALA A 205 6.99 -12.20 8.06
N ALA A 206 7.87 -12.43 7.08
CA ALA A 206 9.16 -11.76 7.07
C ALA A 206 8.95 -10.24 7.08
N PRO A 207 9.68 -9.46 7.90
CA PRO A 207 9.53 -8.00 7.96
C PRO A 207 9.60 -7.33 6.58
N THR A 208 10.39 -7.90 5.67
CA THR A 208 10.52 -7.46 4.27
C THR A 208 9.22 -7.48 3.46
N THR A 209 8.21 -8.25 3.90
CA THR A 209 6.91 -8.40 3.24
C THR A 209 5.85 -7.42 3.74
N MET A 210 6.15 -6.67 4.81
CA MET A 210 5.26 -5.74 5.52
C MET A 210 5.48 -4.28 5.14
N GLY A 211 6.29 -4.07 4.10
CA GLY A 211 6.60 -2.76 3.58
C GLY A 211 7.65 -2.00 4.39
N GLY A 212 7.85 -0.76 4.00
CA GLY A 212 8.78 0.18 4.60
C GLY A 212 8.24 1.59 4.43
N GLY A 213 8.02 2.30 5.52
CA GLY A 213 7.44 3.64 5.51
C GLY A 213 8.45 4.77 5.74
N GLN A 214 8.13 5.93 5.20
CA GLN A 214 8.75 7.20 5.56
C GLN A 214 7.64 8.21 5.81
N ILE A 215 7.77 9.03 6.84
CA ILE A 215 6.75 10.02 7.24
C ILE A 215 7.43 11.34 7.58
N ILE A 216 6.89 12.43 7.05
CA ILE A 216 7.12 13.77 7.60
C ILE A 216 5.75 14.36 7.97
N ARG A 217 5.54 14.60 9.26
CA ARG A 217 4.39 15.35 9.78
C ARG A 217 4.76 16.82 9.93
N ILE A 218 3.86 17.69 9.52
CA ILE A 218 3.93 19.13 9.76
C ILE A 218 2.95 19.42 10.88
N ASP A 219 3.46 19.77 12.05
CA ASP A 219 2.62 20.15 13.17
C ASP A 219 1.83 21.42 12.80
N PRO A 220 0.48 21.38 12.78
CA PRO A 220 -0.31 22.49 12.25
C PRO A 220 -0.34 23.71 13.18
N GLU A 221 0.00 23.55 14.46
CA GLU A 221 -0.01 24.62 15.46
C GLU A 221 1.34 25.32 15.56
N THR A 222 2.43 24.54 15.54
CA THR A 222 3.79 25.03 15.75
C THR A 222 4.62 25.12 14.47
N GLY A 223 4.22 24.42 13.40
CA GLY A 223 4.99 24.29 12.17
C GLY A 223 6.23 23.38 12.30
N VAL A 224 6.42 22.70 13.43
CA VAL A 224 7.55 21.78 13.63
C VAL A 224 7.42 20.59 12.69
N LEU A 225 8.53 20.23 12.04
CA LEU A 225 8.63 19.03 11.21
C LEU A 225 9.03 17.84 12.07
N GLN A 226 8.31 16.73 11.90
CA GLN A 226 8.57 15.49 12.63
C GLN A 226 8.76 14.37 11.61
N GLY A 227 9.97 13.81 11.57
CA GLY A 227 10.34 12.73 10.66
C GLY A 227 10.29 11.36 11.34
N GLY A 228 9.82 10.35 10.63
CA GLY A 228 9.90 8.94 11.03
C GLY A 228 10.39 8.08 9.87
N SER A 229 11.26 7.10 10.17
CA SER A 229 11.76 6.11 9.21
C SER A 229 11.53 4.72 9.74
N ASP A 230 11.02 3.84 8.88
CA ASP A 230 10.59 2.50 9.28
C ASP A 230 11.79 1.60 9.64
N PRO A 231 11.78 0.94 10.82
CA PRO A 231 12.90 0.11 11.29
C PRO A 231 13.06 -1.20 10.50
N ARG A 232 12.09 -1.57 9.65
CA ARG A 232 12.15 -2.81 8.84
C ARG A 232 13.12 -2.72 7.67
N LYS A 233 13.64 -1.53 7.38
CA LYS A 233 14.53 -1.22 6.26
C LYS A 233 15.65 -0.31 6.74
N ASP A 234 16.82 -0.43 6.13
CA ASP A 234 17.84 0.60 6.28
C ASP A 234 17.30 1.91 5.72
N GLY A 235 17.40 2.99 6.50
CA GLY A 235 16.82 4.28 6.19
C GLY A 235 17.02 5.26 7.35
N CYS A 236 16.68 6.53 7.14
CA CYS A 236 16.78 7.55 8.18
C CYS A 236 15.78 8.68 7.94
N ALA A 237 15.43 9.38 9.03
CA ALA A 237 14.83 10.69 9.00
C ALA A 237 15.89 11.71 9.44
N VAL A 238 16.12 12.73 8.62
CA VAL A 238 17.17 13.75 8.85
C VAL A 238 16.56 15.12 8.66
N GLY A 239 16.86 16.04 9.58
CA GLY A 239 16.46 17.45 9.50
C GLY A 239 17.68 18.36 9.30
N PHE A 240 17.42 19.59 8.87
CA PHE A 240 18.40 20.67 8.72
C PHE A 240 17.78 21.99 9.20
#